data_AF-A0A2D6A1L4-F1
#
_entry.id   AF-A0A2D6A1L4-F1
#
_cell.length_a   1.000
_cell.length_b   1.000
_cell.length_c   1.000
_cell.angle_alpha   90.00
_cell.angle_beta   90.00
_cell.angle_gamma   90.00
#
_symmetry.space_group_name_H-M   'P 1'
#
loop_
_entity.id
_entity.type
_entity.pdbx_description
1 polymer ?
#
loop_
_entity_poly.entity_id
_entity_poly.type
_entity_poly.pdbx_seq_one_letter_code
_entity_poly.pdbx_strand_id
1 'polypeptide(L)'
;MVVPAANANVEGNALELRPFGTDRARLTQLLASRMVPVPIGRSITEIAYRRDKTAYPDQTLDRSRSTATWYVRLGNLNLAANGGQRYNTSNPTGLYLVPGTGDNNTLRQLFASQPNWPLLPPVTGTTAPFNIVFKLVSPFVYLGPDGLAIDLYCYDTTNPRGYNYVIDAARATVDTGTATRYGGSCPKDANRAYGISSNPGSQDPLQLLLFDGPLTRTAAIGILGFSNQTWGPVNLPLDLSPLGLAGCNLLASIDILLSVPTLSTGAATVSIDVPEAPGLAGAKFWMQWMVIDSRVSQTLPLTFSNGVEFILGKTVGRTGMPASFLYGVNRVQVVRGRYGLVDTGISLVTRITYQ
;
A
#
# COMPACT_ATOMS: atom_id res chain seq x y z
N MET A 1 -3.61 0.87 -25.67
CA MET A 1 -2.52 0.25 -24.89
C MET A 1 -2.05 1.31 -23.91
N VAL A 2 -2.19 1.08 -22.59
CA VAL A 2 -1.80 2.10 -21.60
C VAL A 2 -0.60 1.60 -20.83
N VAL A 3 0.56 2.06 -21.27
CA VAL A 3 1.77 2.13 -20.47
C VAL A 3 2.09 3.62 -20.47
N PRO A 4 2.05 4.32 -19.31
CA PRO A 4 2.50 5.70 -19.26
C PRO A 4 3.90 5.77 -19.90
N ALA A 5 4.11 6.69 -20.86
CA ALA A 5 5.33 6.70 -21.69
C ALA A 5 6.63 6.73 -20.87
N ALA A 6 6.59 7.31 -19.67
CA ALA A 6 7.72 7.37 -18.74
C ALA A 6 8.18 6.01 -18.19
N ASN A 7 7.34 4.97 -18.25
CA ASN A 7 7.57 3.68 -17.58
C ASN A 7 7.77 2.52 -18.57
N ALA A 8 8.08 2.83 -19.84
CA ALA A 8 8.28 1.79 -20.85
C ALA A 8 9.55 0.95 -20.63
N ASN A 9 10.52 1.43 -19.83
CA ASN A 9 11.89 0.90 -19.80
C ASN A 9 12.52 0.79 -18.38
N VAL A 10 11.75 0.67 -17.29
CA VAL A 10 12.32 0.66 -15.90
C VAL A 10 11.95 -0.62 -15.14
N GLU A 11 12.95 -1.31 -14.57
CA GLU A 11 12.86 -2.64 -13.94
C GLU A 11 12.50 -2.60 -12.43
N GLY A 12 11.87 -3.68 -11.91
CA GLY A 12 11.63 -3.88 -10.47
C GLY A 12 11.05 -5.27 -10.10
N ASN A 13 11.19 -5.65 -8.82
CA ASN A 13 11.03 -7.01 -8.29
C ASN A 13 9.56 -7.44 -8.08
N ALA A 14 9.24 -8.73 -8.30
CA ALA A 14 7.87 -9.29 -8.27
C ALA A 14 7.42 -9.84 -6.88
N LEU A 15 6.10 -9.76 -6.62
CA LEU A 15 5.39 -10.36 -5.47
C LEU A 15 4.37 -11.40 -6.00
N GLU A 16 4.26 -12.55 -5.33
CA GLU A 16 3.45 -13.70 -5.76
C GLU A 16 1.99 -13.62 -5.29
N LEU A 17 1.04 -13.92 -6.19
CA LEU A 17 -0.36 -14.16 -5.86
C LEU A 17 -0.58 -15.66 -5.66
N ARG A 18 -0.59 -16.12 -4.41
CA ARG A 18 -1.04 -17.48 -4.08
C ARG A 18 -2.44 -17.46 -3.47
N PRO A 19 -3.38 -18.28 -3.95
CA PRO A 19 -4.55 -18.66 -3.17
C PRO A 19 -4.10 -19.61 -2.06
N PHE A 20 -4.39 -19.26 -0.81
CA PHE A 20 -4.33 -20.21 0.30
C PHE A 20 -5.71 -20.85 0.45
N GLY A 21 -5.81 -22.17 0.21
CA GLY A 21 -6.94 -23.05 0.57
C GLY A 21 -8.07 -23.20 -0.49
N THR A 22 -9.20 -23.79 -0.08
CA THR A 22 -10.43 -23.96 -0.88
C THR A 22 -11.13 -22.59 -1.07
N ASP A 23 -10.54 -21.72 -1.90
CA ASP A 23 -10.66 -20.28 -1.65
C ASP A 23 -11.02 -19.35 -2.80
N ARG A 24 -11.74 -18.29 -2.42
CA ARG A 24 -12.21 -17.19 -3.25
C ARG A 24 -11.03 -16.24 -3.49
N ALA A 25 -10.51 -16.18 -4.71
CA ALA A 25 -9.52 -15.19 -5.09
C ALA A 25 -10.24 -13.90 -5.53
N ARG A 26 -9.81 -12.75 -4.99
CA ARG A 26 -10.33 -11.44 -5.36
C ARG A 26 -9.20 -10.44 -5.54
N LEU A 27 -9.29 -9.67 -6.62
CA LEU A 27 -8.35 -8.64 -7.01
C LEU A 27 -9.12 -7.39 -7.43
N THR A 28 -9.02 -6.34 -6.62
CA THR A 28 -9.53 -5.02 -7.01
C THR A 28 -8.37 -4.17 -7.53
N GLN A 29 -8.51 -3.63 -8.74
CA GLN A 29 -7.67 -2.58 -9.32
C GLN A 29 -8.46 -1.28 -9.35
N LEU A 30 -7.89 -0.23 -8.78
CA LEU A 30 -8.37 1.12 -9.03
C LEU A 30 -7.58 1.70 -10.22
N LEU A 31 -8.13 2.60 -11.01
CA LEU A 31 -7.44 3.27 -12.11
C LEU A 31 -7.89 4.72 -12.11
N ALA A 32 -7.02 5.69 -11.84
CA ALA A 32 -7.45 7.10 -11.94
C ALA A 32 -7.82 7.45 -13.38
N SER A 33 -8.67 8.46 -13.55
CA SER A 33 -9.22 8.85 -14.86
C SER A 33 -8.16 9.12 -15.92
N ARG A 34 -7.02 9.73 -15.55
CA ARG A 34 -5.88 9.94 -16.46
C ARG A 34 -5.25 8.65 -17.02
N MET A 35 -5.47 7.50 -16.40
CA MET A 35 -5.01 6.19 -16.88
C MET A 35 -6.08 5.45 -17.69
N VAL A 36 -7.34 5.86 -17.62
CA VAL A 36 -8.44 5.20 -18.31
C VAL A 36 -8.53 5.81 -19.72
N PRO A 37 -8.20 5.06 -20.79
CA PRO A 37 -8.15 5.60 -22.16
C PRO A 37 -9.55 5.69 -22.79
N VAL A 38 -10.59 5.67 -21.96
CA VAL A 38 -12.00 5.63 -22.36
C VAL A 38 -12.57 7.03 -22.14
N PRO A 39 -13.05 7.72 -23.18
CA PRO A 39 -13.73 8.99 -22.98
C PRO A 39 -14.97 8.82 -22.10
N ILE A 40 -15.27 9.82 -21.27
CA ILE A 40 -16.49 9.85 -20.45
C ILE A 40 -17.73 9.70 -21.36
N GLY A 41 -18.66 8.85 -20.95
CA GLY A 41 -19.88 8.50 -21.68
C GLY A 41 -19.73 7.32 -22.65
N ARG A 42 -18.51 6.83 -22.91
CA ARG A 42 -18.30 5.65 -23.78
C ARG A 42 -18.51 4.36 -23.00
N SER A 43 -18.91 3.31 -23.72
CA SER A 43 -19.23 2.03 -23.10
C SER A 43 -18.07 1.05 -23.23
N ILE A 44 -17.50 0.62 -22.11
CA ILE A 44 -16.51 -0.46 -22.03
C ILE A 44 -17.22 -1.78 -22.37
N THR A 45 -16.62 -2.58 -23.26
CA THR A 45 -17.16 -3.87 -23.72
C THR A 45 -16.23 -5.05 -23.40
N GLU A 46 -14.95 -4.78 -23.12
CA GLU A 46 -13.96 -5.81 -22.85
C GLU A 46 -12.89 -5.31 -21.88
N ILE A 47 -12.47 -6.18 -20.97
CA ILE A 47 -11.25 -6.04 -20.16
C ILE A 47 -10.32 -7.21 -20.50
N ALA A 48 -9.04 -6.95 -20.72
CA ALA A 48 -8.06 -8.01 -20.90
C ALA A 48 -6.76 -7.75 -20.15
N TYR A 49 -6.13 -8.82 -19.66
CA TYR A 49 -4.79 -8.79 -19.08
C TYR A 49 -3.83 -9.47 -20.02
N ARG A 50 -2.66 -8.88 -20.22
CA ARG A 50 -1.68 -9.37 -21.18
C ARG A 50 -0.46 -9.96 -20.51
N ARG A 51 0.24 -10.78 -21.28
CA ARG A 51 1.65 -11.13 -21.10
C ARG A 51 2.32 -10.86 -22.45
N ASP A 52 3.35 -10.03 -22.51
CA ASP A 52 4.05 -9.70 -23.76
C ASP A 52 5.57 -9.95 -23.73
N LYS A 53 6.09 -10.51 -22.62
CA LYS A 53 7.52 -10.78 -22.36
C LYS A 53 8.41 -9.52 -22.33
N THR A 54 7.85 -8.32 -22.29
CA THR A 54 8.68 -7.13 -22.03
C THR A 54 8.95 -7.00 -20.53
N ALA A 55 9.92 -6.15 -20.15
CA ALA A 55 10.57 -6.03 -18.83
C ALA A 55 9.65 -5.59 -17.66
N TYR A 56 8.42 -6.07 -17.62
CA TYR A 56 7.43 -5.83 -16.59
C TYR A 56 7.64 -6.74 -15.38
N PRO A 57 7.34 -6.29 -14.15
CA PRO A 57 7.12 -7.21 -13.05
C PRO A 57 5.98 -8.18 -13.40
N ASP A 58 6.14 -9.42 -12.97
CA ASP A 58 5.22 -10.50 -13.26
C ASP A 58 4.26 -10.73 -12.09
N GLN A 59 2.96 -10.83 -12.35
CA GLN A 59 1.93 -11.24 -11.39
C GLN A 59 1.31 -12.56 -11.85
N THR A 60 0.82 -13.39 -10.93
CA THR A 60 0.23 -14.68 -11.28
C THR A 60 -1.29 -14.65 -11.14
N LEU A 61 -2.03 -14.99 -12.20
CA LEU A 61 -3.44 -15.32 -12.10
C LEU A 61 -3.62 -16.83 -12.10
N ASP A 62 -4.16 -17.35 -11.00
CA ASP A 62 -4.41 -18.78 -10.87
C ASP A 62 -5.77 -19.15 -11.44
N ARG A 63 -5.75 -20.05 -12.41
CA ARG A 63 -6.94 -20.68 -12.98
C ARG A 63 -7.13 -22.06 -12.39
N SER A 64 -8.26 -22.33 -11.76
CA SER A 64 -8.60 -23.70 -11.36
C SER A 64 -8.72 -24.66 -12.56
N ARG A 65 -8.38 -25.94 -12.34
CA ARG A 65 -8.63 -27.03 -13.31
C ARG A 65 -10.12 -27.32 -13.50
N SER A 66 -10.96 -27.03 -12.51
CA SER A 66 -12.42 -27.17 -12.59
C SER A 66 -13.09 -25.85 -12.98
N THR A 67 -14.40 -25.93 -13.23
CA THR A 67 -15.35 -24.96 -13.79
C THR A 67 -15.51 -23.64 -13.04
N ALA A 68 -14.43 -23.04 -12.54
CA ALA A 68 -14.48 -21.83 -11.75
C ALA A 68 -15.07 -20.68 -12.60
N THR A 69 -16.14 -20.09 -12.06
CA THR A 69 -16.78 -18.93 -12.67
C THR A 69 -15.99 -17.70 -12.27
N TRP A 70 -15.51 -16.98 -13.27
CA TRP A 70 -14.90 -15.68 -13.07
C TRP A 70 -15.95 -14.60 -13.22
N TYR A 71 -15.76 -13.57 -12.43
CA TYR A 71 -16.62 -12.43 -12.43
C TYR A 71 -15.78 -11.17 -12.56
N VAL A 72 -16.24 -10.28 -13.43
CA VAL A 72 -15.70 -8.94 -13.57
C VAL A 72 -16.76 -7.96 -13.15
N ARG A 73 -16.40 -7.10 -12.21
CA ARG A 73 -17.20 -5.95 -11.83
C ARG A 73 -16.46 -4.66 -12.16
N LEU A 74 -17.20 -3.69 -12.68
CA LEU A 74 -16.70 -2.34 -12.91
C LEU A 74 -17.49 -1.34 -12.07
N GLY A 75 -16.80 -0.30 -11.62
CA GLY A 75 -17.39 0.82 -10.88
C GLY A 75 -16.77 2.14 -11.31
N ASN A 76 -17.59 3.18 -11.45
CA ASN A 76 -17.10 4.53 -11.68
C ASN A 76 -16.60 5.09 -10.36
N LEU A 77 -15.38 5.63 -10.33
CA LEU A 77 -14.86 6.31 -9.15
C LEU A 77 -15.32 7.77 -9.19
N ASN A 78 -16.05 8.16 -8.15
CA ASN A 78 -16.44 9.54 -7.88
C ASN A 78 -16.06 9.88 -6.43
N LEU A 79 -14.87 10.46 -6.26
CA LEU A 79 -14.28 10.87 -4.98
C LEU A 79 -15.01 12.08 -4.38
N ALA A 80 -15.66 12.91 -5.20
CA ALA A 80 -16.35 14.11 -4.76
C ALA A 80 -17.74 13.83 -4.14
N ALA A 81 -18.46 12.82 -4.65
CA ALA A 81 -19.85 12.55 -4.24
C ALA A 81 -20.03 12.02 -2.80
N ASN A 82 -18.97 11.54 -2.13
CA ASN A 82 -19.06 11.00 -0.78
C ASN A 82 -18.81 12.04 0.32
N GLY A 83 -19.35 13.26 0.18
CA GLY A 83 -19.26 14.30 1.22
C GLY A 83 -17.83 14.70 1.60
N GLY A 84 -16.88 14.56 0.68
CA GLY A 84 -15.46 14.78 0.95
C GLY A 84 -14.75 13.66 1.74
N GLN A 85 -15.47 12.63 2.19
CA GLN A 85 -14.86 11.36 2.62
C GLN A 85 -14.38 10.61 1.38
N ARG A 86 -13.18 11.00 0.94
CA ARG A 86 -12.45 10.33 -0.14
C ARG A 86 -12.22 8.89 0.29
N TYR A 87 -12.60 7.93 -0.57
CA TYR A 87 -12.43 6.50 -0.30
C TYR A 87 -11.08 6.26 0.34
N ASN A 88 -11.09 5.69 1.54
CA ASN A 88 -9.89 5.16 2.14
C ASN A 88 -9.39 4.09 1.16
N THR A 89 -8.34 4.39 0.40
CA THR A 89 -7.73 3.47 -0.58
C THR A 89 -7.21 2.22 0.11
N SER A 90 -7.00 2.28 1.43
CA SER A 90 -6.67 1.17 2.30
C SER A 90 -7.90 0.36 2.74
N ASN A 91 -9.13 0.86 2.59
CA ASN A 91 -10.35 0.16 2.98
C ASN A 91 -11.63 0.62 2.22
N PRO A 92 -11.86 0.13 0.99
CA PRO A 92 -12.99 0.53 0.16
C PRO A 92 -14.30 -0.22 0.50
N THR A 93 -14.69 -0.32 1.77
CA THR A 93 -15.97 -0.93 2.18
C THR A 93 -17.19 -0.34 1.46
N GLY A 94 -17.14 0.95 1.09
CA GLY A 94 -18.17 1.60 0.28
C GLY A 94 -18.23 1.19 -1.19
N LEU A 95 -17.18 0.57 -1.75
CA LEU A 95 -17.22 -0.08 -3.08
C LEU A 95 -17.77 -1.51 -3.00
N TYR A 96 -17.98 -2.03 -1.78
CA TYR A 96 -18.33 -3.43 -1.51
C TYR A 96 -19.78 -3.63 -1.05
N LEU A 97 -20.66 -2.67 -1.35
CA LEU A 97 -22.08 -2.87 -1.10
C LEU A 97 -22.62 -4.01 -1.96
N VAL A 98 -23.50 -4.79 -1.34
CA VAL A 98 -24.20 -5.92 -1.93
C VAL A 98 -24.94 -5.43 -3.19
N PRO A 99 -24.92 -6.19 -4.31
CA PRO A 99 -25.67 -5.82 -5.51
C PRO A 99 -27.14 -5.49 -5.17
N GLY A 100 -27.63 -4.31 -5.55
CA GLY A 100 -29.05 -3.93 -5.42
C GLY A 100 -29.37 -2.64 -4.65
N THR A 101 -28.39 -1.88 -4.13
CA THR A 101 -28.67 -0.69 -3.29
C THR A 101 -28.69 0.67 -4.01
N GLY A 102 -28.68 0.71 -5.36
CA GLY A 102 -29.06 1.91 -6.11
C GLY A 102 -28.02 3.05 -6.26
N ASP A 103 -26.80 2.92 -5.74
CA ASP A 103 -25.77 3.95 -5.90
C ASP A 103 -24.91 3.77 -7.17
N ASN A 104 -24.57 4.89 -7.82
CA ASN A 104 -23.71 4.98 -9.02
C ASN A 104 -22.28 4.44 -8.82
N ASN A 105 -21.90 4.12 -7.58
CA ASN A 105 -20.60 3.57 -7.19
C ASN A 105 -20.67 2.05 -6.91
N THR A 106 -21.78 1.39 -7.26
CA THR A 106 -21.92 -0.06 -7.12
C THR A 106 -21.10 -0.79 -8.18
N LEU A 107 -20.26 -1.72 -7.74
CA LEU A 107 -19.56 -2.65 -8.62
C LEU A 107 -20.60 -3.50 -9.36
N ARG A 108 -20.85 -3.18 -10.64
CA ARG A 108 -21.82 -3.92 -11.46
C ARG A 108 -21.16 -5.17 -12.00
N GLN A 109 -21.76 -6.34 -11.76
CA GLN A 109 -21.34 -7.58 -12.40
C GLN A 109 -21.68 -7.53 -13.89
N LEU A 110 -20.65 -7.60 -14.71
CA LEU A 110 -20.75 -7.45 -16.16
C LEU A 110 -20.28 -8.71 -16.88
N PHE A 111 -19.66 -9.63 -16.16
CA PHE A 111 -19.22 -10.93 -16.65
C PHE A 111 -19.44 -11.99 -15.57
N ALA A 112 -19.90 -13.17 -15.97
CA ALA A 112 -20.07 -14.35 -15.13
C ALA A 112 -20.01 -15.63 -15.98
N SER A 113 -18.87 -15.85 -16.63
CA SER A 113 -18.62 -17.07 -17.39
C SER A 113 -17.15 -17.46 -17.34
N GLN A 114 -16.76 -18.49 -18.08
CA GLN A 114 -15.34 -18.84 -18.20
C GLN A 114 -14.69 -17.87 -19.19
N PRO A 115 -13.65 -17.11 -18.79
CA PRO A 115 -12.96 -16.23 -19.71
C PRO A 115 -12.20 -17.09 -20.72
N ASN A 116 -11.89 -16.51 -21.88
CA ASN A 116 -11.15 -17.22 -22.90
C ASN A 116 -9.68 -17.32 -22.47
N TRP A 117 -9.34 -18.41 -21.77
CA TRP A 117 -7.99 -18.70 -21.32
C TRP A 117 -7.13 -19.17 -22.50
N PRO A 118 -5.90 -18.66 -22.65
CA PRO A 118 -5.02 -19.18 -23.68
C PRO A 118 -4.65 -20.64 -23.36
N LEU A 119 -4.56 -21.45 -24.42
CA LEU A 119 -4.10 -22.84 -24.36
C LEU A 119 -2.59 -22.85 -24.15
N LEU A 120 -2.14 -22.56 -22.92
CA LEU A 120 -0.72 -22.57 -22.57
C LEU A 120 -0.42 -23.71 -21.60
N PRO A 121 0.69 -24.44 -21.79
CA PRO A 121 1.14 -25.42 -20.81
C PRO A 121 1.51 -24.72 -19.49
N PRO A 122 1.28 -25.38 -18.33
CA PRO A 122 1.72 -24.87 -17.04
C PRO A 122 3.22 -24.54 -17.06
N VAL A 123 3.55 -23.41 -16.42
CA VAL A 123 4.84 -22.70 -16.42
C VAL A 123 6.05 -23.64 -16.32
N THR A 124 6.61 -24.02 -17.46
CA THR A 124 7.95 -24.60 -17.58
C THR A 124 8.64 -23.97 -18.78
N GLY A 125 8.94 -22.67 -18.71
CA GLY A 125 9.68 -21.93 -19.75
C GLY A 125 9.25 -20.47 -19.89
N THR A 126 9.91 -19.74 -20.81
CA THR A 126 9.55 -18.35 -21.14
C THR A 126 8.17 -18.32 -21.84
N THR A 127 7.12 -17.94 -21.11
CA THR A 127 5.72 -17.99 -21.54
C THR A 127 5.46 -17.08 -22.76
N ALA A 128 5.07 -17.65 -23.90
CA ALA A 128 4.71 -16.90 -25.12
C ALA A 128 3.69 -15.78 -24.83
N PRO A 129 3.68 -14.66 -25.58
CA PRO A 129 2.71 -13.60 -25.39
C PRO A 129 1.25 -14.08 -25.46
N PHE A 130 0.39 -13.57 -24.58
CA PHE A 130 -1.04 -13.90 -24.58
C PHE A 130 -1.90 -12.76 -24.01
N ASN A 131 -3.22 -12.87 -24.21
CA ASN A 131 -4.22 -12.07 -23.49
C ASN A 131 -5.23 -13.00 -22.82
N ILE A 132 -5.60 -12.71 -21.58
CA ILE A 132 -6.78 -13.26 -20.92
C ILE A 132 -7.89 -12.24 -21.10
N VAL A 133 -8.94 -12.61 -21.86
CA VAL A 133 -9.98 -11.68 -22.28
C VAL A 133 -11.28 -11.95 -21.54
N PHE A 134 -11.82 -10.90 -20.92
CA PHE A 134 -13.13 -10.86 -20.27
C PHE A 134 -14.06 -9.96 -21.11
N LYS A 135 -14.86 -10.60 -21.96
CA LYS A 135 -15.90 -9.90 -22.74
C LYS A 135 -17.10 -9.63 -21.85
N LEU A 136 -17.50 -8.38 -21.70
CA LEU A 136 -18.61 -8.01 -20.84
C LEU A 136 -19.93 -8.42 -21.50
N VAL A 137 -20.79 -9.11 -20.74
CA VAL A 137 -22.16 -9.49 -21.14
C VAL A 137 -23.04 -8.25 -21.31
N SER A 138 -22.76 -7.20 -20.55
CA SER A 138 -23.40 -5.89 -20.70
C SER A 138 -22.31 -4.82 -20.78
N PRO A 139 -22.35 -3.90 -21.76
CA PRO A 139 -21.42 -2.78 -21.81
C PRO A 139 -21.54 -1.90 -20.56
N PHE A 140 -20.41 -1.36 -20.09
CA PHE A 140 -20.33 -0.49 -18.92
C PHE A 140 -20.03 0.95 -19.33
N VAL A 141 -20.97 1.85 -19.09
CA VAL A 141 -20.77 3.28 -19.39
C VAL A 141 -19.77 3.86 -18.38
N TYR A 142 -18.63 4.30 -18.90
CA TYR A 142 -17.61 4.97 -18.10
C TYR A 142 -18.03 6.42 -17.85
N LEU A 143 -18.31 6.75 -16.59
CA LEU A 143 -18.71 8.08 -16.13
C LEU A 143 -17.74 8.66 -15.09
N GLY A 144 -16.87 7.83 -14.52
CA GLY A 144 -16.10 8.14 -13.31
C GLY A 144 -15.08 9.25 -13.54
N PRO A 145 -15.36 10.49 -13.12
CA PRO A 145 -14.45 11.62 -13.37
C PRO A 145 -13.11 11.43 -12.66
N ASP A 146 -13.11 10.67 -11.56
CA ASP A 146 -11.90 10.38 -10.77
C ASP A 146 -11.23 9.07 -11.18
N GLY A 147 -11.93 8.17 -11.88
CA GLY A 147 -11.37 6.91 -12.34
C GLY A 147 -12.34 5.74 -12.51
N LEU A 148 -11.78 4.54 -12.64
CA LEU A 148 -12.45 3.27 -12.84
C LEU A 148 -11.96 2.25 -11.79
N ALA A 149 -12.87 1.55 -11.13
CA ALA A 149 -12.56 0.36 -10.35
C ALA A 149 -12.83 -0.89 -11.21
N ILE A 150 -11.88 -1.81 -11.24
CA ILE A 150 -11.98 -3.14 -11.85
C ILE A 150 -11.81 -4.17 -10.76
N ASP A 151 -12.85 -4.94 -10.48
CA ASP A 151 -12.81 -5.99 -9.48
C ASP A 151 -12.99 -7.35 -10.15
N LEU A 152 -11.93 -8.14 -10.10
CA LEU A 152 -11.93 -9.53 -10.52
C LEU A 152 -12.17 -10.39 -9.30
N TYR A 153 -13.11 -11.32 -9.40
CA TYR A 153 -13.22 -12.36 -8.41
C TYR A 153 -13.52 -13.71 -9.06
N CYS A 154 -12.95 -14.76 -8.49
CA CYS A 154 -13.12 -16.12 -8.93
C CYS A 154 -13.69 -16.93 -7.77
N TYR A 155 -14.69 -17.76 -8.07
CA TYR A 155 -15.26 -18.71 -7.12
C TYR A 155 -14.99 -20.13 -7.60
N ASP A 156 -14.26 -20.90 -6.79
CA ASP A 156 -14.01 -22.32 -7.02
C ASP A 156 -14.42 -23.15 -5.79
N THR A 157 -15.06 -24.30 -6.05
CA THR A 157 -15.62 -25.18 -5.04
C THR A 157 -14.89 -26.52 -4.92
N THR A 158 -13.99 -26.85 -5.85
CA THR A 158 -13.35 -28.18 -5.91
C THR A 158 -11.84 -28.08 -6.07
N ASN A 159 -11.11 -28.49 -5.03
CA ASN A 159 -9.67 -28.78 -4.95
C ASN A 159 -8.72 -28.01 -5.93
N PRO A 160 -7.99 -26.98 -5.47
CA PRO A 160 -7.40 -25.90 -6.28
C PRO A 160 -6.06 -26.28 -6.97
N ARG A 161 -5.97 -27.42 -7.66
CA ARG A 161 -4.82 -27.66 -8.54
C ARG A 161 -4.94 -26.72 -9.74
N GLY A 162 -4.44 -25.50 -9.60
CA GLY A 162 -4.54 -24.44 -10.61
C GLY A 162 -3.44 -24.50 -11.67
N TYR A 163 -3.67 -23.78 -12.77
CA TYR A 163 -2.65 -23.31 -13.70
C TYR A 163 -2.31 -21.87 -13.36
N ASN A 164 -1.02 -21.58 -13.25
CA ASN A 164 -0.52 -20.24 -12.93
C ASN A 164 -0.26 -19.49 -14.23
N TYR A 165 -1.00 -18.40 -14.47
CA TYR A 165 -0.78 -17.53 -15.62
C TYR A 165 0.01 -16.30 -15.19
N VAL A 166 1.25 -16.23 -15.64
CA VAL A 166 2.09 -15.05 -15.43
C VAL A 166 1.64 -13.93 -16.37
N ILE A 167 1.15 -12.83 -15.80
CA ILE A 167 0.67 -11.64 -16.50
C ILE A 167 1.56 -10.45 -16.18
N ASP A 168 1.64 -9.52 -17.13
CA ASP A 168 2.42 -8.30 -16.97
C ASP A 168 1.75 -7.38 -15.95
N ALA A 169 2.56 -6.83 -15.06
CA ALA A 169 2.19 -5.74 -14.19
C ALA A 169 3.08 -4.52 -14.47
N ALA A 170 2.55 -3.32 -14.23
CA ALA A 170 3.37 -2.12 -14.17
C ALA A 170 3.63 -1.81 -12.70
N ARG A 171 4.90 -1.70 -12.33
CA ARG A 171 5.30 -1.05 -11.09
C ARG A 171 5.80 0.35 -11.42
N ALA A 172 5.31 1.33 -10.69
CA ALA A 172 5.92 2.65 -10.68
C ALA A 172 6.65 2.70 -9.36
N THR A 173 7.90 3.11 -9.46
CA THR A 173 8.65 3.59 -8.32
C THR A 173 7.96 4.86 -7.86
N VAL A 174 6.91 4.72 -7.05
CA VAL A 174 6.45 5.82 -6.21
C VAL A 174 7.62 6.09 -5.28
N ASP A 175 8.28 7.22 -5.50
CA ASP A 175 9.29 7.73 -4.59
C ASP A 175 8.57 7.99 -3.27
N THR A 176 8.49 7.01 -2.37
CA THR A 176 7.82 7.11 -1.08
C THR A 176 8.72 7.73 0.00
N GLY A 177 9.88 8.26 -0.41
CA GLY A 177 10.92 8.67 0.50
C GLY A 177 11.62 7.47 1.15
N THR A 178 12.45 7.75 2.15
CA THR A 178 13.19 6.73 2.89
C THR A 178 13.12 6.98 4.39
N ALA A 179 13.13 5.90 5.17
CA ALA A 179 13.29 5.95 6.61
C ALA A 179 14.43 5.00 7.02
N THR A 180 15.56 5.57 7.43
CA THR A 180 16.80 4.84 7.70
C THR A 180 17.17 4.96 9.16
N ARG A 181 17.34 3.81 9.85
CA ARG A 181 17.78 3.80 11.23
C ARG A 181 19.25 4.21 11.35
N TYR A 182 19.59 4.99 12.37
CA TYR A 182 20.97 5.39 12.66
C TYR A 182 21.18 5.52 14.17
N GLY A 183 22.46 5.48 14.59
CA GLY A 183 22.84 5.49 16.01
C GLY A 183 22.39 4.24 16.78
N GLY A 184 22.91 4.08 17.99
CA GLY A 184 22.51 3.02 18.90
C GLY A 184 21.30 3.41 19.75
N SER A 185 20.47 2.44 20.13
CA SER A 185 19.57 2.60 21.27
C SER A 185 20.36 2.59 22.58
N CYS A 186 19.71 2.94 23.70
CA CYS A 186 20.22 2.58 25.03
C CYS A 186 20.64 1.09 25.08
N PRO A 187 21.49 0.66 26.04
CA PRO A 187 22.18 -0.66 26.05
C PRO A 187 21.32 -1.92 26.05
N LYS A 188 20.00 -1.82 25.94
CA LYS A 188 19.08 -2.93 25.80
C LYS A 188 18.46 -2.85 24.41
N ASP A 189 18.26 -3.99 23.73
CA ASP A 189 17.50 -4.10 22.47
C ASP A 189 15.99 -3.73 22.62
N ALA A 190 15.64 -3.01 23.68
CA ALA A 190 14.32 -2.48 23.97
C ALA A 190 14.13 -1.11 23.31
N ASN A 191 12.88 -0.75 23.04
CA ASN A 191 12.50 0.55 22.50
C ASN A 191 13.13 0.85 21.13
N ARG A 192 12.98 -0.07 20.16
CA ARG A 192 13.54 0.10 18.82
C ARG A 192 12.64 1.01 17.98
N ALA A 193 13.24 1.98 17.30
CA ALA A 193 12.54 2.89 16.40
C ALA A 193 12.64 2.42 14.96
N TYR A 194 11.51 2.46 14.26
CA TYR A 194 11.42 2.28 12.81
C TYR A 194 10.58 3.40 12.22
N GLY A 195 10.76 3.66 10.92
CA GLY A 195 9.97 4.67 10.22
C GLY A 195 9.35 4.12 8.95
N ILE A 196 8.23 4.73 8.57
CA ILE A 196 7.63 4.63 7.25
C ILE A 196 7.57 6.06 6.72
N SER A 197 8.33 6.34 5.66
CA SER A 197 8.31 7.66 5.03
C SER A 197 7.07 7.84 4.16
N SER A 198 6.81 9.08 3.78
CA SER A 198 5.69 9.43 2.92
C SER A 198 6.04 10.55 1.94
N ASN A 199 5.20 10.73 0.93
CA ASN A 199 5.22 11.88 0.03
C ASN A 199 4.48 13.07 0.65
N PRO A 200 4.92 14.32 0.39
CA PRO A 200 4.13 15.50 0.71
C PRO A 200 2.75 15.43 0.07
N GLY A 201 1.67 15.54 0.84
CA GLY A 201 0.30 15.47 0.33
C GLY A 201 -0.21 14.05 0.05
N SER A 202 0.56 13.01 0.40
CA SER A 202 0.07 11.63 0.39
C SER A 202 -1.06 11.43 1.40
N GLN A 203 -1.91 10.43 1.16
CA GLN A 203 -2.91 10.00 2.15
C GLN A 203 -2.32 9.11 3.24
N ASP A 204 -1.17 8.49 2.98
CA ASP A 204 -0.46 7.70 3.97
C ASP A 204 0.38 8.65 4.82
N PRO A 205 0.14 8.74 6.14
CA PRO A 205 0.94 9.60 7.00
C PRO A 205 2.37 9.07 7.09
N LEU A 206 3.30 9.96 7.34
CA LEU A 206 4.60 9.55 7.84
C LEU A 206 4.44 8.92 9.22
N GLN A 207 5.09 7.78 9.47
CA GLN A 207 4.97 7.08 10.74
C GLN A 207 6.32 6.85 11.39
N LEU A 208 6.39 7.19 12.67
CA LEU A 208 7.41 6.69 13.58
C LEU A 208 6.79 5.56 14.41
N LEU A 209 7.45 4.40 14.41
CA LEU A 209 7.01 3.17 15.04
C LEU A 209 7.96 2.82 16.19
N LEU A 210 7.41 2.48 17.35
CA LEU A 210 8.13 1.94 18.49
C LEU A 210 7.86 0.44 18.59
N PHE A 211 8.91 -0.35 18.79
CA PHE A 211 8.84 -1.76 19.12
C PHE A 211 9.57 -2.05 20.43
N ASP A 212 9.14 -3.11 21.12
CA ASP A 212 9.73 -3.58 22.38
C ASP A 212 9.75 -2.53 23.49
N GLY A 213 8.78 -1.60 23.47
CA GLY A 213 8.50 -0.72 24.59
C GLY A 213 7.89 -1.46 25.80
N PRO A 214 7.66 -0.76 26.92
CA PRO A 214 7.05 -1.36 28.10
C PRO A 214 5.60 -1.76 27.81
N LEU A 215 5.20 -2.94 28.32
CA LEU A 215 3.87 -3.53 28.10
C LEU A 215 2.76 -2.89 28.94
N THR A 216 3.08 -1.84 29.71
CA THR A 216 2.23 -1.27 30.76
C THR A 216 1.52 0.03 30.34
N ARG A 217 1.33 0.27 29.04
CA ARG A 217 0.74 1.51 28.50
C ARG A 217 1.43 2.78 29.01
N THR A 218 2.76 2.74 29.08
CA THR A 218 3.56 3.88 29.53
C THR A 218 3.59 4.98 28.48
N ALA A 219 3.94 6.21 28.91
CA ALA A 219 4.14 7.29 27.97
C ALA A 219 5.37 7.03 27.10
N ALA A 220 5.17 7.15 25.79
CA ALA A 220 6.22 7.22 24.78
C ALA A 220 6.10 8.55 24.05
N ILE A 221 7.22 9.22 23.84
CA ILE A 221 7.28 10.54 23.21
C ILE A 221 8.12 10.42 21.95
N GLY A 222 7.48 10.62 20.81
CA GLY A 222 8.16 10.77 19.53
C GLY A 222 8.78 12.16 19.47
N ILE A 223 10.10 12.20 19.43
CA ILE A 223 10.90 13.39 19.19
C ILE A 223 11.03 13.54 17.68
N LEU A 224 10.72 14.73 17.16
CA LEU A 224 11.05 15.14 15.80
C LEU A 224 12.06 16.29 15.86
N GLY A 225 13.12 16.14 15.09
CA GLY A 225 14.22 17.09 14.98
C GLY A 225 14.58 17.43 13.54
N PHE A 226 14.97 18.67 13.30
CA PHE A 226 15.50 19.18 12.05
C PHE A 226 17.03 19.12 11.96
N SER A 227 17.70 18.51 12.94
CA SER A 227 19.14 18.22 12.89
C SER A 227 19.48 16.94 13.66
N ASN A 228 20.48 16.20 13.18
CA ASN A 228 21.15 15.12 13.92
C ASN A 228 22.59 15.48 14.32
N GLN A 229 22.99 16.74 14.17
CA GLN A 229 24.35 17.22 14.48
C GLN A 229 24.35 18.25 15.61
N THR A 230 23.28 19.02 15.75
CA THR A 230 23.21 20.15 16.69
C THR A 230 21.80 20.34 17.21
N TRP A 231 21.67 20.67 18.49
CA TRP A 231 20.44 21.15 19.11
C TRP A 231 20.75 22.45 19.85
N GLY A 232 20.56 23.58 19.17
CA GLY A 232 21.05 24.89 19.65
C GLY A 232 22.58 24.87 19.81
N PRO A 233 23.13 25.20 20.99
CA PRO A 233 24.58 25.16 21.26
C PRO A 233 25.11 23.75 21.56
N VAL A 234 24.25 22.73 21.63
CA VAL A 234 24.61 21.37 22.02
C VAL A 234 24.92 20.53 20.78
N ASN A 235 26.07 19.87 20.75
CA ASN A 235 26.40 18.92 19.70
C ASN A 235 25.67 17.58 19.90
N LEU A 236 25.26 16.96 18.80
CA LEU A 236 24.65 15.63 18.76
C LEU A 236 25.61 14.64 18.07
N PRO A 237 25.64 13.36 18.49
CA PRO A 237 24.90 12.76 19.61
C PRO A 237 25.30 13.33 20.99
N LEU A 238 24.31 13.61 21.84
CA LEU A 238 24.56 14.02 23.23
C LEU A 238 24.54 12.79 24.14
N ASP A 239 25.66 12.52 24.81
CA ASP A 239 25.76 11.46 25.83
C ASP A 239 24.93 11.81 27.06
N LEU A 240 24.01 10.92 27.41
CA LEU A 240 23.10 11.09 28.55
C LEU A 240 23.59 10.35 29.81
N SER A 241 24.80 9.77 29.77
CA SER A 241 25.43 9.13 30.94
C SER A 241 25.54 10.07 32.16
N PRO A 242 25.87 11.37 32.03
CA PRO A 242 25.87 12.30 33.16
C PRO A 242 24.50 12.49 33.83
N LEU A 243 23.42 12.17 33.13
CA LEU A 243 22.04 12.20 33.65
C LEU A 243 21.61 10.85 34.24
N GLY A 244 22.53 9.89 34.40
CA GLY A 244 22.23 8.54 34.91
C GLY A 244 21.66 7.59 33.85
N LEU A 245 21.77 7.94 32.56
CA LEU A 245 21.33 7.12 31.43
C LEU A 245 22.53 6.56 30.65
N ALA A 246 23.33 5.73 31.34
CA ALA A 246 24.56 5.18 30.77
C ALA A 246 24.30 4.46 29.44
N GLY A 247 25.05 4.84 28.40
CA GLY A 247 24.96 4.29 27.05
C GLY A 247 23.74 4.73 26.25
N CYS A 248 22.95 5.69 26.75
CA CYS A 248 21.90 6.35 25.99
C CYS A 248 22.43 7.64 25.36
N ASN A 249 21.99 7.93 24.14
CA ASN A 249 22.30 9.19 23.46
C ASN A 249 21.02 9.86 22.96
N LEU A 250 20.96 11.18 23.06
CA LEU A 250 20.02 11.97 22.26
C LEU A 250 20.61 12.12 20.85
N LEU A 251 19.90 11.60 19.85
CA LEU A 251 20.40 11.46 18.47
C LEU A 251 19.82 12.50 17.51
N ALA A 252 18.68 13.08 17.85
CA ALA A 252 18.01 14.12 17.07
C ALA A 252 17.75 15.36 17.93
N SER A 253 17.69 16.53 17.31
CA SER A 253 17.24 17.75 17.98
C SER A 253 15.81 17.60 18.49
N ILE A 254 15.48 18.26 19.60
CA ILE A 254 14.14 18.23 20.19
C ILE A 254 13.40 19.48 19.75
N ASP A 255 12.82 19.44 18.55
CA ASP A 255 12.08 20.56 17.98
C ASP A 255 10.57 20.40 18.16
N ILE A 256 10.06 19.17 18.03
CA ILE A 256 8.64 18.83 18.25
C ILE A 256 8.54 17.55 19.08
N LEU A 257 7.61 17.54 20.04
CA LEU A 257 7.33 16.39 20.91
C LEU A 257 5.91 15.87 20.66
N LEU A 258 5.79 14.58 20.36
CA LEU A 258 4.53 13.91 20.02
C LEU A 258 4.30 12.75 20.99
N SER A 259 3.44 12.95 21.97
CA SER A 259 3.18 11.97 23.03
C SER A 259 2.10 10.96 22.63
N VAL A 260 2.39 9.67 22.80
CA VAL A 260 1.44 8.57 22.62
C VAL A 260 1.68 7.49 23.70
N PRO A 261 0.63 6.84 24.23
CA PRO A 261 0.82 5.71 25.13
C PRO A 261 1.29 4.48 24.35
N THR A 262 2.10 3.63 24.97
CA THR A 262 2.38 2.30 24.44
C THR A 262 1.11 1.42 24.48
N LEU A 263 1.04 0.46 23.58
CA LEU A 263 0.05 -0.61 23.60
C LEU A 263 0.46 -1.68 24.63
N SER A 264 -0.46 -2.59 24.96
CA SER A 264 -0.13 -3.76 25.79
C SER A 264 0.89 -4.70 25.15
N THR A 265 1.20 -4.50 23.87
CA THR A 265 2.27 -5.18 23.13
C THR A 265 3.62 -4.46 23.22
N GLY A 266 3.70 -3.31 23.90
CA GLY A 266 4.90 -2.47 23.93
C GLY A 266 5.13 -1.65 22.66
N ALA A 267 4.20 -1.69 21.71
CA ALA A 267 4.30 -0.91 20.48
C ALA A 267 3.68 0.49 20.65
N ALA A 268 4.17 1.48 19.91
CA ALA A 268 3.54 2.79 19.80
C ALA A 268 3.73 3.35 18.39
N THR A 269 2.84 4.24 17.97
CA THR A 269 2.91 4.86 16.64
C THR A 269 2.59 6.33 16.75
N VAL A 270 3.49 7.16 16.23
CA VAL A 270 3.23 8.56 15.92
C VAL A 270 2.99 8.65 14.42
N SER A 271 1.87 9.25 14.02
CA SER A 271 1.50 9.49 12.63
C SER A 271 1.46 11.00 12.39
N ILE A 272 2.15 11.45 11.33
CA ILE A 272 2.23 12.85 10.94
C ILE A 272 1.73 12.96 9.50
N ASP A 273 0.62 13.68 9.32
CA ASP A 273 0.16 14.05 7.99
C ASP A 273 1.12 15.08 7.39
N VAL A 274 1.67 14.77 6.22
CA VAL A 274 2.60 15.67 5.53
C VAL A 274 1.82 16.54 4.55
N PRO A 275 1.79 17.87 4.70
CA PRO A 275 1.06 18.75 3.80
C PRO A 275 1.51 18.63 2.34
N GLU A 276 0.60 18.90 1.40
CA GLU A 276 0.90 19.02 -0.03
C GLU A 276 1.64 20.33 -0.33
N ALA A 277 2.88 20.44 0.14
CA ALA A 277 3.73 21.60 -0.05
C ALA A 277 4.98 21.22 -0.86
N PRO A 278 5.23 21.84 -2.03
CA PRO A 278 6.39 21.50 -2.85
C PRO A 278 7.74 21.65 -2.13
N GLY A 279 7.86 22.57 -1.17
CA GLY A 279 9.06 22.74 -0.36
C GLY A 279 9.37 21.57 0.58
N LEU A 280 8.44 20.62 0.77
CA LEU A 280 8.66 19.41 1.56
C LEU A 280 9.16 18.23 0.72
N ALA A 281 9.18 18.35 -0.62
CA ALA A 281 9.66 17.29 -1.50
C ALA A 281 11.14 17.00 -1.25
N GLY A 282 11.49 15.76 -0.90
CA GLY A 282 12.86 15.41 -0.53
C GLY A 282 13.33 16.00 0.80
N ALA A 283 12.46 16.65 1.58
CA ALA A 283 12.86 17.25 2.85
C ALA A 283 13.33 16.17 3.83
N LYS A 284 14.35 16.54 4.60
CA LYS A 284 15.07 15.64 5.49
C LYS A 284 14.87 16.06 6.95
N PHE A 285 14.59 15.10 7.81
CA PHE A 285 14.49 15.30 9.25
C PHE A 285 14.78 14.00 9.99
N TRP A 286 14.83 14.07 11.32
CA TRP A 286 15.20 12.95 12.17
C TRP A 286 14.18 12.78 13.28
N MET A 287 13.95 11.54 13.69
CA MET A 287 13.09 11.25 14.82
C MET A 287 13.69 10.20 15.73
N GLN A 288 13.29 10.23 16.99
CA GLN A 288 13.73 9.30 18.03
C GLN A 288 12.58 9.11 19.02
N TRP A 289 12.48 7.94 19.64
CA TRP A 289 11.59 7.75 20.79
C TRP A 289 12.31 8.06 22.08
N MET A 290 11.60 8.73 22.98
CA MET A 290 11.90 8.83 24.39
C MET A 290 10.77 8.12 25.16
N VAL A 291 11.08 7.10 25.94
CA VAL A 291 10.08 6.23 26.58
C VAL A 291 10.32 6.15 28.07
N ILE A 292 9.24 6.17 28.85
CA ILE A 292 9.33 5.88 30.29
C ILE A 292 9.45 4.36 30.47
N ASP A 293 10.65 3.87 30.82
CA ASP A 293 10.99 2.46 30.89
C ASP A 293 11.97 2.14 32.04
N SER A 294 11.41 1.63 33.15
CA SER A 294 12.19 1.20 34.31
C SER A 294 13.03 -0.05 34.07
N ARG A 295 12.85 -0.75 32.93
CA ARG A 295 13.69 -1.87 32.56
C ARG A 295 15.10 -1.41 32.22
N VAL A 296 15.29 -0.17 31.75
CA VAL A 296 16.61 0.35 31.34
C VAL A 296 17.37 0.97 32.51
N SER A 297 16.71 1.83 33.28
CA SER A 297 17.28 2.43 34.50
C SER A 297 16.21 2.54 35.59
N GLN A 298 16.55 2.15 36.81
CA GLN A 298 15.62 2.24 37.95
C GLN A 298 15.60 3.64 38.58
N THR A 299 16.70 4.38 38.49
CA THR A 299 16.84 5.71 39.12
C THR A 299 16.18 6.80 38.29
N LEU A 300 16.33 6.73 36.96
CA LEU A 300 15.64 7.59 36.01
C LEU A 300 15.03 6.67 34.95
N PRO A 301 13.74 6.32 35.04
CA PRO A 301 13.10 5.34 34.16
C PRO A 301 12.82 5.95 32.79
N LEU A 302 13.86 6.43 32.12
CA LEU A 302 13.82 7.05 30.81
C LEU A 302 14.77 6.30 29.88
N THR A 303 14.38 6.13 28.64
CA THR A 303 15.21 5.50 27.63
C THR A 303 14.97 6.13 26.27
N PHE A 304 16.00 6.06 25.43
CA PHE A 304 16.02 6.59 24.08
C PHE A 304 16.27 5.46 23.08
N SER A 305 15.49 5.45 22.01
CA SER A 305 15.66 4.49 20.92
C SER A 305 16.89 4.84 20.06
N ASN A 306 17.18 4.01 19.05
CA ASN A 306 17.95 4.49 17.89
C ASN A 306 17.23 5.67 17.22
N GLY A 307 17.96 6.45 16.42
CA GLY A 307 17.39 7.48 15.56
C GLY A 307 16.82 6.87 14.29
N VAL A 308 15.89 7.59 13.67
CA VAL A 308 15.38 7.33 12.32
C VAL A 308 15.52 8.61 11.50
N GLU A 309 16.30 8.54 10.44
CA GLU A 309 16.42 9.58 9.44
C GLU A 309 15.31 9.40 8.42
N PHE A 310 14.49 10.44 8.24
CA PHE A 310 13.45 10.49 7.23
C PHE A 310 13.88 11.41 6.09
N ILE A 311 13.67 10.94 4.87
CA ILE A 311 13.66 11.74 3.66
C ILE A 311 12.26 11.57 3.07
N LEU A 312 11.50 12.65 2.95
CA LEU A 312 10.21 12.61 2.27
C LEU A 312 10.41 12.32 0.79
N GLY A 313 9.46 11.65 0.15
CA GLY A 313 9.56 11.43 -1.28
C GLY A 313 9.51 12.75 -2.06
N LYS A 314 10.07 12.76 -3.27
CA LYS A 314 10.13 13.95 -4.13
C LYS A 314 8.81 14.25 -4.83
N THR A 315 7.85 13.33 -4.77
CA THR A 315 6.62 13.49 -5.52
C THR A 315 5.58 14.19 -4.65
N VAL A 316 5.20 15.40 -5.05
CA VAL A 316 4.23 16.22 -4.32
C VAL A 316 2.82 15.83 -4.71
N GLY A 317 1.96 15.82 -3.71
CA GLY A 317 0.57 15.48 -3.82
C GLY A 317 0.35 13.98 -3.77
N ARG A 318 -0.87 13.62 -4.16
CA ARG A 318 -1.32 12.24 -4.08
C ARG A 318 -0.65 11.41 -5.16
N THR A 319 0.39 10.70 -4.75
CA THR A 319 0.96 9.61 -5.53
C THR A 319 0.80 8.30 -4.80
N GLY A 320 -0.46 7.93 -4.62
CA GLY A 320 -0.77 6.55 -5.00
C GLY A 320 -0.43 6.44 -6.47
N MET A 321 0.16 5.33 -6.89
CA MET A 321 -0.10 4.99 -8.27
C MET A 321 -1.61 5.03 -8.49
N PRO A 322 -2.05 5.49 -9.66
CA PRO A 322 -3.48 5.66 -9.87
C PRO A 322 -4.21 4.29 -9.88
N ALA A 323 -3.45 3.19 -9.74
CA ALA A 323 -3.92 1.90 -9.31
C ALA A 323 -3.33 1.41 -7.99
N SER A 324 -4.21 0.90 -7.13
CA SER A 324 -3.87 0.07 -5.98
C SER A 324 -4.51 -1.30 -6.15
N PHE A 325 -3.83 -2.32 -5.62
CA PHE A 325 -4.40 -3.64 -5.41
C PHE A 325 -4.96 -3.76 -4.00
N LEU A 326 -6.15 -4.35 -3.90
CA LEU A 326 -6.65 -4.84 -2.63
C LEU A 326 -6.88 -6.35 -2.72
N TYR A 327 -6.24 -7.11 -1.83
CA TYR A 327 -6.53 -8.52 -1.59
C TYR A 327 -7.60 -8.66 -0.50
N GLY A 328 -8.63 -9.46 -0.75
CA GLY A 328 -9.64 -9.82 0.25
C GLY A 328 -9.67 -11.32 0.48
N VAL A 329 -9.69 -11.76 1.76
CA VAL A 329 -9.79 -13.18 2.14
C VAL A 329 -11.03 -13.50 2.99
N ASN A 330 -11.63 -14.65 2.62
CA ASN A 330 -12.61 -15.57 3.18
C ASN A 330 -13.92 -15.17 3.92
N ARG A 331 -14.98 -15.92 3.55
CA ARG A 331 -16.34 -16.16 4.07
C ARG A 331 -16.87 -15.20 5.17
N VAL A 332 -17.83 -14.38 4.74
CA VAL A 332 -18.90 -13.74 5.53
C VAL A 332 -18.54 -12.45 6.27
N GLN A 333 -17.27 -12.08 6.39
CA GLN A 333 -16.88 -10.72 6.76
C GLN A 333 -15.72 -10.27 5.88
N VAL A 334 -15.72 -8.99 5.45
CA VAL A 334 -14.45 -8.33 5.12
C VAL A 334 -13.66 -8.38 6.43
N VAL A 335 -12.85 -9.43 6.62
CA VAL A 335 -12.00 -9.53 7.81
C VAL A 335 -11.21 -8.23 7.82
N ARG A 336 -11.35 -7.45 8.89
CA ARG A 336 -10.50 -6.31 9.25
C ARG A 336 -9.09 -6.82 9.57
N GLY A 337 -8.55 -7.64 8.69
CA GLY A 337 -7.34 -8.40 8.86
C GLY A 337 -6.16 -7.57 8.42
N ARG A 338 -5.18 -7.53 9.30
CA ARG A 338 -3.81 -7.02 9.17
C ARG A 338 -3.02 -7.53 7.94
N TYR A 339 -3.67 -8.19 6.98
CA TYR A 339 -3.07 -9.00 5.91
C TYR A 339 -3.64 -8.71 4.51
N GLY A 340 -4.50 -7.70 4.35
CA GLY A 340 -4.71 -7.11 3.03
C GLY A 340 -3.44 -6.34 2.65
N LEU A 341 -2.59 -6.91 1.79
CA LEU A 341 -1.44 -6.19 1.26
C LEU A 341 -1.95 -5.15 0.27
N VAL A 342 -1.87 -3.87 0.63
CA VAL A 342 -1.97 -2.79 -0.34
C VAL A 342 -0.56 -2.56 -0.86
N ASP A 343 -0.23 -3.13 -2.01
CA ASP A 343 1.00 -2.74 -2.72
C ASP A 343 0.65 -1.51 -3.56
N THR A 344 0.82 -0.33 -2.95
CA THR A 344 0.69 0.94 -3.66
C THR A 344 1.85 1.03 -4.66
N GLY A 345 1.52 1.10 -5.95
CA GLY A 345 2.56 1.11 -6.97
C GLY A 345 2.71 -0.17 -7.77
N ILE A 346 1.78 -1.12 -7.73
CA ILE A 346 1.64 -2.14 -8.77
C ILE A 346 0.23 -2.05 -9.39
N SER A 347 0.12 -2.25 -10.71
CA SER A 347 -1.12 -2.41 -11.46
C SER A 347 -0.99 -3.53 -12.48
N LEU A 348 -2.07 -4.26 -12.84
CA LEU A 348 -1.99 -5.20 -13.96
C LEU A 348 -2.03 -4.40 -15.25
N VAL A 349 -1.24 -4.80 -16.24
CA VAL A 349 -1.32 -4.14 -17.55
C VAL A 349 -2.65 -4.52 -18.20
N THR A 350 -3.58 -3.56 -18.15
CA THR A 350 -4.97 -3.77 -18.52
C THR A 350 -5.27 -3.14 -19.87
N ARG A 351 -5.82 -3.94 -20.80
CA ARG A 351 -6.41 -3.47 -22.04
C ARG A 351 -7.92 -3.29 -21.83
N ILE A 352 -8.42 -2.13 -22.26
CA ILE A 352 -9.85 -1.79 -22.22
C ILE A 352 -10.33 -1.55 -23.65
N THR A 353 -11.37 -2.26 -24.07
CA THR A 353 -12.07 -2.01 -25.34
C THR A 353 -13.38 -1.30 -25.06
N TYR A 354 -13.72 -0.30 -25.86
CA TYR A 354 -14.94 0.50 -25.70
C TYR A 354 -15.58 0.84 -27.05
N GLN A 355 -16.87 1.20 -27.02
CA GLN A 355 -17.68 1.53 -28.19
C GLN A 355 -18.57 2.75 -27.99
#